data_AF-A0A0F0KRF9-F1
#
_entry.id   AF-A0A0F0KRF9-F1
#
_cell.length_a   1.000
_cell.length_b   1.000
_cell.length_c   1.000
_cell.angle_alpha   90.00
_cell.angle_beta   90.00
_cell.angle_gamma   90.00
#
_symmetry.space_group_name_H-M   'P 1'
#
loop_
_entity.id
_entity.type
_entity.pdbx_description
1 polymer ?
#
loop_
_entity_poly.entity_id
_entity_poly.type
_entity_poly.pdbx_seq_one_letter_code
_entity_poly.pdbx_strand_id
1 'polypeptide(L)' 'MPDDPDPQPRADATDSRQRVVRVRGSRRARLTPAPGTHAEPDERDRDGSAPATGTGGPNDDRMRREVPPHY' A
#
# COMPACT_ATOMS: atom_id res chain seq x y z
N MET A 1 -12.94 -29.95 -28.46
CA MET A 1 -13.01 -28.88 -27.46
C MET A 1 -12.76 -29.53 -26.12
N PRO A 2 -11.57 -29.42 -25.52
CA PRO A 2 -11.40 -29.84 -24.12
C PRO A 2 -12.14 -28.84 -23.23
N ASP A 3 -12.88 -29.37 -22.26
CA ASP A 3 -13.62 -28.61 -21.26
C ASP A 3 -12.69 -27.68 -20.46
N ASP A 4 -13.02 -26.39 -20.40
CA ASP A 4 -12.38 -25.44 -19.51
C ASP A 4 -12.69 -25.84 -18.06
N PRO A 5 -11.68 -26.06 -17.18
CA PRO A 5 -11.95 -26.42 -15.80
C PRO A 5 -12.55 -25.22 -15.05
N ASP A 6 -13.67 -25.45 -14.35
CA ASP A 6 -14.31 -24.48 -13.47
C ASP A 6 -13.29 -23.81 -12.52
N PRO A 7 -13.36 -22.47 -12.34
CA PRO A 7 -12.44 -21.77 -11.46
C PRO A 7 -12.66 -22.23 -10.01
N GLN A 8 -11.73 -23.03 -9.50
CA GLN A 8 -11.74 -23.50 -8.12
C GLN A 8 -11.78 -22.30 -7.16
N PRO A 9 -12.66 -22.29 -6.14
CA PRO A 9 -12.66 -21.23 -5.13
C PRO A 9 -11.32 -21.28 -4.39
N ARG A 10 -10.57 -20.15 -4.41
CA ARG A 10 -9.28 -20.00 -3.72
C ARG A 10 -9.50 -20.07 -2.20
N ALA A 11 -9.52 -21.27 -1.64
CA ALA A 11 -9.87 -21.54 -0.25
C ALA A 11 -8.89 -20.95 0.78
N ASP A 12 -7.67 -20.54 0.38
CA ASP A 12 -6.63 -20.12 1.36
C ASP A 12 -6.55 -18.62 1.63
N ALA A 13 -7.32 -17.81 0.91
CA ALA A 13 -7.01 -16.39 0.84
C ALA A 13 -7.59 -15.56 2.02
N THR A 14 -8.26 -16.19 2.97
CA THR A 14 -8.77 -15.53 4.19
C THR A 14 -7.71 -15.45 5.29
N ASP A 15 -6.73 -16.36 5.30
CA ASP A 15 -5.67 -16.39 6.31
C ASP A 15 -4.43 -15.57 5.89
N SER A 16 -4.19 -15.42 4.58
CA SER A 16 -3.06 -14.64 4.06
C SER A 16 -3.32 -13.13 3.93
N ARG A 17 -4.55 -12.64 4.13
CA ARG A 17 -4.91 -11.24 3.90
C ARG A 17 -5.04 -10.46 5.21
N GLN A 18 -4.55 -9.23 5.20
CA GLN A 18 -4.73 -8.28 6.29
C GLN A 18 -6.23 -7.97 6.49
N ARG A 19 -6.71 -8.03 7.73
CA ARG A 19 -8.13 -7.84 8.04
C ARG A 19 -8.49 -6.36 8.10
N VAL A 20 -9.68 -6.05 7.60
CA VAL A 20 -10.25 -4.69 7.62
C VAL A 20 -11.30 -4.60 8.72
N VAL A 21 -11.12 -3.69 9.68
CA VAL A 21 -12.03 -3.45 10.81
C VAL A 21 -12.76 -2.13 10.63
N ARG A 22 -14.10 -2.18 10.66
CA ARG A 22 -14.93 -0.96 10.64
C ARG A 22 -14.88 -0.28 12.01
N VAL A 23 -14.57 1.01 12.01
CA VAL A 23 -14.57 1.82 13.24
C VAL A 23 -15.87 2.61 13.33
N ARG A 24 -16.59 2.46 14.45
CA ARG A 24 -17.85 3.19 14.69
C ARG A 24 -17.56 4.70 14.74
N GLY A 25 -18.33 5.48 13.98
CA GLY A 25 -18.15 6.94 13.85
C GLY A 25 -17.08 7.37 12.85
N SER A 26 -16.30 6.44 12.27
CA SER A 26 -15.34 6.75 11.21
C SER A 26 -15.91 6.41 9.83
N ARG A 27 -15.66 7.28 8.85
CA ARG A 27 -15.94 6.97 7.44
C ARG A 27 -14.95 5.94 6.88
N ARG A 28 -13.72 5.91 7.41
CA ARG A 28 -12.66 5.00 6.97
C ARG A 28 -12.57 3.79 7.89
N ALA A 29 -12.38 2.62 7.29
CA ALA A 29 -12.03 1.41 8.02
C ALA A 29 -10.54 1.42 8.41
N ARG A 30 -10.18 0.68 9.46
CA ARG A 30 -8.81 0.46 9.88
C ARG A 30 -8.33 -0.91 9.43
N LEU A 31 -7.04 -1.02 9.13
CA LEU A 31 -6.40 -2.31 8.86
C LEU A 31 -5.83 -2.87 10.17
N THR A 32 -5.97 -4.17 10.41
CA THR A 32 -5.23 -4.85 11.47
C THR A 32 -3.76 -4.91 11.12
N PRO A 33 -2.81 -4.85 12.07
CA PRO A 33 -1.40 -5.09 11.77
C PRO A 33 -1.21 -6.38 10.96
N ALA A 34 -0.31 -6.36 9.98
CA ALA A 34 0.00 -7.56 9.23
C ALA A 34 0.77 -8.54 10.15
N PRO A 35 0.58 -9.86 10.01
CA PRO A 35 1.33 -10.84 10.79
C PRO A 35 2.84 -10.61 10.66
N GLY A 36 3.58 -10.64 11.78
CA GLY A 36 5.04 -10.43 11.79
C GLY A 36 5.50 -8.98 11.62
N THR A 37 4.58 -8.00 11.60
CA THR A 37 4.93 -6.58 11.51
C THR A 37 4.76 -5.87 12.87
N HIS A 38 5.58 -4.85 13.12
CA HIS A 38 5.52 -4.02 14.31
C HIS A 38 5.08 -2.60 13.93
N ALA A 39 4.52 -1.87 14.91
CA ALA A 39 3.96 -0.53 14.69
C ALA A 39 5.01 0.58 14.75
N GLU A 40 6.09 0.35 15.49
CA GLU A 40 7.24 1.25 15.55
C GLU A 40 8.09 1.10 14.29
N PRO A 41 8.76 2.17 13.83
CA PRO A 41 9.75 2.05 12.77
C PRO A 41 10.96 1.24 13.26
N ASP A 42 11.47 0.33 12.43
CA ASP A 42 12.71 -0.39 12.71
C ASP A 42 13.89 0.62 12.66
N GLU A 43 14.96 0.38 13.41
CA GLU A 43 16.15 1.25 13.33
C GLU A 43 16.74 1.25 11.93
N ARG A 44 16.59 0.13 11.20
CA ARG A 44 16.96 0.00 9.78
C ARG A 44 16.15 0.92 8.86
N ASP A 45 14.95 1.33 9.27
CA ASP A 45 14.10 2.25 8.51
C ASP A 45 14.44 3.72 8.81
N ARG A 46 15.12 4.03 9.94
CA ARG A 46 15.53 5.40 10.28
C ARG A 46 16.62 5.93 9.36
N ASP A 47 17.54 5.06 8.93
CA ASP A 47 18.60 5.41 7.98
C ASP A 47 18.09 5.38 6.52
N GLY A 48 16.88 4.84 6.32
CA GLY A 48 16.20 4.68 5.04
C GLY A 48 15.40 5.90 4.60
N SER A 49 15.97 7.11 4.68
CA SER A 49 15.58 8.13 3.71
C SER A 49 16.10 7.62 2.37
N ALA A 50 15.30 6.79 1.68
CA ALA A 50 15.62 6.32 0.35
C ALA A 50 16.10 7.54 -0.44
N PRO A 51 17.32 7.51 -1.02
CA PRO A 51 17.74 8.61 -1.85
C PRO A 51 16.66 8.76 -2.93
N ALA A 52 16.34 9.99 -3.32
CA ALA A 52 15.38 10.28 -4.39
C ALA A 52 15.91 9.81 -5.77
N THR A 53 16.43 8.58 -5.84
CA THR A 53 17.03 7.89 -6.98
C THR A 53 15.98 7.06 -7.72
N GLY A 54 14.69 7.34 -7.51
CA GLY A 54 13.68 7.03 -8.51
C GLY A 54 13.62 8.21 -9.46
N THR A 55 13.85 8.00 -10.76
CA THR A 55 13.41 8.95 -11.79
C THR A 55 11.96 9.26 -11.46
N GLY A 56 11.68 10.48 -10.99
CA GLY A 56 10.39 10.86 -10.44
C GLY A 56 9.27 10.40 -11.39
N GLY A 57 8.18 9.90 -10.83
CA GLY A 57 7.07 9.43 -11.67
C GLY A 57 6.54 10.58 -12.54
N PRO A 58 5.71 10.31 -13.57
CA PRO A 58 5.12 11.37 -14.39
C PRO A 58 4.42 12.47 -13.58
N ASN A 59 3.95 12.16 -12.36
CA ASN A 59 3.40 13.12 -11.44
C ASN A 59 4.44 14.08 -10.85
N ASP A 60 5.61 13.57 -10.44
CA ASP A 60 6.68 14.37 -9.83
C ASP A 60 7.27 15.36 -10.85
N ASP A 61 7.39 14.94 -12.09
CA ASP A 61 7.82 15.80 -13.19
C ASP A 61 6.82 16.91 -13.50
N ARG A 62 5.50 16.64 -13.42
CA ARG A 62 4.48 17.69 -13.55
C ARG A 62 4.56 18.68 -12.39
N MET A 63 4.64 18.19 -11.15
CA MET A 63 4.72 19.05 -9.96
C MET A 63 5.95 19.97 -9.97
N ARG A 64 7.09 19.51 -10.50
CA ARG A 64 8.30 20.34 -10.66
C ARG A 64 8.17 21.41 -11.75
N ARG A 65 7.36 21.17 -12.78
CA ARG A 65 7.13 22.11 -13.89
C ARG A 65 6.06 23.13 -13.54
N GLU A 66 5.04 22.70 -12.82
CA GLU A 66 3.91 23.51 -12.36
C GLU A 66 4.29 24.21 -11.05
N VAL A 67 5.33 25.03 -11.09
CA VAL A 67 5.71 25.90 -9.97
C VAL A 67 4.68 27.03 -9.88
N PRO A 68 3.96 27.19 -8.76
CA PRO A 68 3.03 28.30 -8.58
C PRO A 68 3.76 29.63 -8.81
N PRO A 69 3.14 30.60 -9.53
CA PRO A 69 3.72 31.93 -9.67
C PRO A 69 3.91 32.52 -8.28
N HIS A 70 5.08 33.14 -8.07
CA HIS A 70 5.57 33.65 -6.79
C HIS A 70 4.48 34.23 -5.89
N TYR A 71 4.50 33.84 -4.61
CA TYR A 71 3.61 34.35 -3.55
C TYR A 71 3.71 35.87 -3.40
#